data_AF-A0A8T7MBF9-F1
#
_entry.id   AF-A0A8T7MBF9-F1
#
_cell.length_a   1.000
_cell.length_b   1.000
_cell.length_c   1.000
_cell.angle_alpha   90.00
_cell.angle_beta   90.00
_cell.angle_gamma   90.00
#
_symmetry.space_group_name_H-M   'P 1'
#
loop_
_entity.id
_entity.type
_entity.pdbx_description
1 polymer ?
#
loop_
_entity_poly.entity_id
_entity_poly.type
_entity_poly.pdbx_seq_one_letter_code
_entity_poly.pdbx_strand_id
1 'polypeptide(L)'
;MGVKTGIEWTEATWNPLTGCTQVSPGCAYCYAKILSRRLKAMGNPRYVNNFELTLHPDLLELPLKWKSPLIIGRYIDDRARF
;
A
#
# COMPACT_ATOMS: atom_id res chain seq x y z
N MET A 1 -1.48 -7.10 4.76
CA MET A 1 -2.46 -6.20 5.40
C MET A 1 -2.92 -6.86 6.68
N GLY A 2 -3.06 -6.09 7.74
CA GLY A 2 -3.30 -6.63 9.07
C GLY A 2 -4.35 -5.83 9.83
N VAL A 3 -5.18 -6.57 10.57
CA VAL A 3 -6.06 -6.06 11.62
C VAL A 3 -5.28 -6.10 12.93
N LYS A 4 -5.36 -5.05 13.75
CA LYS A 4 -4.50 -4.77 14.93
C LYS A 4 -3.06 -4.46 14.52
N THR A 5 -2.84 -3.19 14.16
CA THR A 5 -1.48 -2.67 13.93
C THR A 5 -0.86 -2.19 15.25
N GLY A 6 0.47 -2.09 15.30
CA GLY A 6 1.18 -1.39 16.39
C GLY A 6 1.35 0.12 16.13
N ILE A 7 0.58 0.69 15.21
CA ILE A 7 0.64 2.10 14.84
C ILE A 7 -0.41 2.85 15.66
N GLU A 8 0.03 3.77 16.51
CA GLU A 8 -0.81 4.48 17.49
C GLU A 8 -2.07 5.15 16.91
N TRP A 9 -2.01 5.60 15.65
CA TRP A 9 -3.08 6.34 15.00
C TRP A 9 -3.94 5.50 14.04
N THR A 10 -3.73 4.18 13.94
CA THR A 10 -4.57 3.32 13.10
C THR A 10 -4.77 1.90 13.63
N GLU A 11 -6.00 1.42 13.55
CA GLU A 11 -6.36 0.07 14.00
C GLU A 11 -6.06 -1.01 12.94
N ALA A 12 -6.04 -0.65 11.64
CA ALA A 12 -5.81 -1.56 10.52
C ALA A 12 -5.16 -0.90 9.30
N THR A 13 -4.37 -1.68 8.55
CA THR A 13 -3.81 -1.25 7.26
C THR A 13 -4.58 -1.88 6.10
N TRP A 14 -5.03 -1.05 5.15
CA TRP A 14 -5.69 -1.48 3.93
C TRP A 14 -5.10 -0.76 2.71
N ASN A 15 -4.54 -1.52 1.78
CA ASN A 15 -4.01 -1.05 0.51
C ASN A 15 -4.33 -2.08 -0.60
N PRO A 16 -5.34 -1.81 -1.45
CA PRO A 16 -5.72 -2.69 -2.56
C PRO A 16 -4.84 -2.48 -3.81
N LEU A 17 -3.81 -1.64 -3.75
CA LEU A 17 -2.95 -1.27 -4.88
C LEU A 17 -1.49 -1.63 -4.62
N THR A 18 -0.78 -1.99 -5.68
CA THR A 18 0.69 -1.99 -5.70
C THR A 18 1.18 -1.10 -6.84
N GLY A 19 2.34 -0.47 -6.66
CA GLY A 19 2.91 0.40 -7.68
C GLY A 19 2.28 1.79 -7.74
N CYS A 20 2.88 2.65 -8.55
CA CYS A 20 2.46 4.03 -8.76
C CYS A 20 3.08 4.59 -10.05
N THR A 21 2.40 5.54 -10.68
CA THR A 21 2.96 6.33 -11.79
C THR A 21 3.83 7.46 -11.24
N GLN A 22 5.06 7.57 -11.71
CA GLN A 22 5.95 8.67 -11.32
C GLN A 22 5.50 9.96 -12.02
N VAL A 23 5.12 10.98 -11.25
CA VAL A 23 4.59 12.25 -11.78
C VAL A 23 5.52 13.44 -11.58
N SER A 24 6.55 13.32 -10.73
CA SER A 24 7.47 14.43 -10.43
C SER A 24 8.88 13.92 -10.06
N PRO A 25 9.90 14.81 -10.07
CA PRO A 25 11.24 14.48 -9.56
C PRO A 25 11.25 14.00 -8.09
N GLY A 26 10.24 14.37 -7.30
CA GLY A 26 10.08 13.88 -5.92
C GLY A 26 9.94 12.36 -5.81
N CYS A 27 9.59 11.67 -6.90
CA CYS A 27 9.51 10.21 -6.92
C CYS A 27 10.88 9.49 -6.97
N ALA A 28 11.99 10.22 -7.17
CA ALA A 28 13.31 9.64 -7.38
C ALA A 28 13.75 8.68 -6.24
N TYR A 29 13.38 9.00 -5.00
CA TYR A 29 13.75 8.24 -3.79
C TYR A 29 12.55 7.56 -3.12
N CYS A 30 11.52 7.19 -3.89
CA CYS A 30 10.34 6.52 -3.36
C CYS A 30 10.68 5.17 -2.73
N TYR A 31 10.51 5.06 -1.41
CA TYR A 31 10.72 3.81 -0.65
C TYR A 31 9.90 2.63 -1.23
N ALA A 32 8.66 2.89 -1.66
CA ALA A 32 7.78 1.84 -2.17
C ALA A 32 8.31 1.18 -3.46
N LYS A 33 9.07 1.93 -4.28
CA LYS A 33 9.72 1.42 -5.50
C LYS A 33 10.85 0.44 -5.18
N ILE A 34 11.63 0.74 -4.13
CA ILE A 34 12.71 -0.15 -3.65
C ILE A 34 12.10 -1.41 -3.04
N LEU A 35 11.09 -1.25 -2.18
CA LEU A 35 10.40 -2.37 -1.54
C LEU A 35 9.77 -3.31 -2.57
N SER A 36 9.17 -2.76 -3.62
CA SER A 36 8.56 -3.54 -4.70
C SER A 36 9.58 -4.47 -5.39
N ARG A 37 10.79 -3.97 -5.69
CA ARG A 37 11.88 -4.79 -6.25
C ARG A 37 12.26 -5.95 -5.34
N ARG A 38 12.37 -5.68 -4.03
CA ARG A 38 12.66 -6.70 -3.01
C ARG A 38 11.57 -7.77 -2.97
N LEU A 39 10.31 -7.37 -2.91
CA LEU A 39 9.18 -8.29 -2.80
C LEU A 39 8.97 -9.12 -4.07
N LYS A 40 9.23 -8.55 -5.25
CA LYS A 40 9.28 -9.30 -6.50
C LYS A 40 10.38 -10.36 -6.48
N ALA A 41 11.60 -10.01 -6.03
CA ALA A 41 12.70 -10.96 -5.91
C ALA A 41 12.43 -12.07 -4.89
N MET A 42 11.63 -11.79 -3.85
CA MET A 42 11.16 -12.77 -2.88
C MET A 42 9.99 -13.65 -3.40
N GLY A 43 9.55 -13.47 -4.65
CA GLY A 43 8.47 -14.26 -5.25
C GLY A 43 7.07 -13.90 -4.73
N ASN A 44 6.87 -12.71 -4.18
CA ASN A 44 5.54 -12.30 -3.72
C ASN A 44 4.58 -12.15 -4.92
N PRO A 45 3.45 -12.89 -4.97
CA PRO A 45 2.54 -12.88 -6.12
C PRO A 45 1.92 -11.51 -6.38
N ARG A 46 1.79 -10.65 -5.36
CA ARG A 46 1.24 -9.29 -5.52
C ARG A 46 2.22 -8.31 -6.18
N TYR A 47 3.49 -8.69 -6.32
CA TYR A 47 4.56 -7.84 -6.87
C TYR A 47 5.13 -8.40 -8.18
N VAL A 48 4.40 -9.30 -8.87
CA VAL A 48 4.82 -9.83 -10.18
C VAL A 48 5.06 -8.73 -11.21
N ASN A 49 4.22 -7.70 -11.20
CA ASN A 49 4.35 -6.50 -12.05
C ASN A 49 5.32 -5.45 -11.48
N ASN A 50 6.10 -5.80 -10.45
CA ASN A 50 7.03 -4.90 -9.79
C ASN A 50 6.31 -3.60 -9.31
N PHE A 51 6.75 -2.42 -9.76
CA PHE A 51 6.22 -1.13 -9.31
C PHE A 51 5.18 -0.54 -10.28
N GLU A 52 4.74 -1.32 -11.25
CA GLU A 52 3.62 -0.94 -12.13
C GLU A 52 2.31 -0.91 -11.33
N LEU A 53 1.51 0.14 -11.56
CA LEU A 53 0.23 0.32 -10.88
C LEU A 53 -0.69 -0.88 -11.18
N THR A 54 -0.97 -1.66 -10.14
CA THR A 54 -1.78 -2.87 -10.22
C THR A 54 -2.83 -2.85 -9.12
N LEU A 55 -4.09 -3.05 -9.51
CA LEU A 55 -5.21 -3.25 -8.60
C LEU A 55 -5.30 -4.74 -8.23
N HIS A 56 -5.59 -5.01 -6.96
CA HIS A 56 -5.83 -6.35 -6.42
C HIS A 56 -7.30 -6.49 -6.04
N PRO A 57 -8.17 -7.01 -6.92
CA PRO A 57 -9.61 -7.05 -6.69
C PRO A 57 -10.02 -7.85 -5.46
N ASP A 58 -9.26 -8.89 -5.10
CA ASP A 58 -9.46 -9.72 -3.90
C ASP A 58 -9.41 -8.90 -2.60
N LEU A 59 -8.75 -7.74 -2.64
CA LEU A 59 -8.55 -6.87 -1.49
C LEU A 59 -9.59 -5.77 -1.35
N LEU A 60 -10.41 -5.51 -2.37
CA LEU A 60 -11.43 -4.45 -2.33
C LEU A 60 -12.50 -4.72 -1.28
N GLU A 61 -12.92 -5.97 -1.16
CA GLU A 61 -13.94 -6.40 -0.21
C GLU A 61 -13.38 -6.73 1.17
N LEU A 62 -12.06 -6.66 1.37
CA LEU A 62 -11.43 -7.05 2.63
C LEU A 62 -11.99 -6.28 3.84
N PRO A 63 -12.23 -4.95 3.78
CA PRO A 63 -12.82 -4.23 4.91
C PRO A 63 -14.24 -4.69 5.25
N LEU A 64 -15.01 -5.17 4.26
CA LEU A 64 -16.37 -5.65 4.47
C LEU A 64 -16.41 -6.97 5.26
N LYS A 65 -15.30 -7.69 5.32
CA LYS A 65 -15.16 -8.98 6.03
C LYS A 65 -14.76 -8.82 7.49
N TRP A 66 -14.52 -7.61 7.97
CA TRP A 66 -14.11 -7.37 9.36
C TRP A 66 -15.31 -7.49 10.31
N LYS A 67 -15.08 -8.10 11.49
CA LYS A 67 -16.12 -8.37 12.50
C LYS A 67 -16.72 -7.09 13.11
N SER A 68 -15.93 -6.01 13.14
CA SER A 68 -16.32 -4.70 13.61
C SER A 68 -15.72 -3.64 12.69
N PRO A 69 -16.30 -2.44 12.61
CA PRO A 69 -15.66 -1.30 11.98
C PRO A 69 -14.27 -1.05 12.60
N LEU A 70 -13.30 -0.69 11.77
CA LEU A 70 -11.94 -0.35 12.17
C LEU A 70 -11.50 0.94 11.48
N ILE A 71 -10.73 1.76 12.17
CA ILE A 71 -10.15 2.99 11.65
C ILE A 71 -8.94 2.66 10.78
N ILE A 72 -9.12 2.81 9.47
CA ILE A 72 -8.04 2.72 8.48
C ILE A 72 -7.32 4.06 8.44
N GLY A 73 -6.05 4.02 8.80
CA GLY A 73 -5.17 5.17 8.74
C GLY A 73 -4.89 5.56 7.29
N ARG A 74 -5.19 6.80 6.92
CA ARG A 74 -4.75 7.37 5.65
C ARG A 74 -3.44 8.13 5.89
N TYR A 75 -2.33 7.58 5.43
CA TYR A 75 -1.08 8.34 5.38
C TYR A 75 -1.16 9.32 4.20
N ILE A 76 -1.61 10.54 4.46
CA ILE A 76 -1.39 11.67 3.56
C ILE A 76 -0.04 12.23 3.97
N ASP A 77 0.99 12.00 3.15
CA ASP A 77 2.22 12.76 3.30
C ASP A 77 1.88 14.21 2.93
N ASP A 78 1.89 15.12 3.90
CA ASP A 78 1.63 16.54 3.67
C ASP A 78 2.64 17.18 2.71
N ARG A 79 3.74 16.48 2.38
CA ARG A 79 4.71 16.86 1.33
C ARG A 79 4.28 16.50 -0.09
N ALA A 80 3.11 15.87 -0.27
CA ALA A 80 2.49 15.62 -1.57
C ALA A 80 1.53 16.76 -2.00
N ARG A 81 1.51 17.88 -1.28
CA ARG A 81 0.96 19.14 -1.79
C ARG A 81 2.05 19.83 -2.61
N PHE A 82 1.72 20.06 -3.87
CA PHE A 82 2.46 20.75 -4.93
C PHE A 82 3.59 21.69 -4.48
#